data_AF-A0A6A5RGX7-F1
#
_entry.id   AF-A0A6A5RGX7-F1
#
_cell.length_a   1.000
_cell.length_b   1.000
_cell.length_c   1.000
_cell.angle_alpha   90.00
_cell.angle_beta   90.00
_cell.angle_gamma   90.00
#
_symmetry.space_group_name_H-M   'P 1'
#
loop_
_entity.id
_entity.type
_entity.pdbx_description
1 polymer ?
#
loop_
_entity_poly.entity_id
_entity_poly.type
_entity_poly.pdbx_seq_one_letter_code
_entity_poly.pdbx_strand_id
1 'polypeptide(L)'
;MRLSLCTVIAAVVASVASQDAPNILIYGLADSVEDRAAKELGYNTTIVGDADWGNMTTLDFAGYDAIVVPDLNTDSLTSLDFLEKSKDVWSPAITGNIIVIGGDPVNHISNVGAGILISNAVRFAATGRSSPSTTGFYLVLSRIYNNVDNATVDVLSRFGDFIIRGNLDCYDKAHLVASSPALDSLNDTALSNWACSVHEAFASYPTTGRIDFQALAIAQDVLVDGSQEFGDGSVGLPYIISHGATPAACGDGQWDELYGEECDDGNASNGDGCSSSCKCESGMPNGDGTCEEPPSSSGYGPPPSCPKETHRPAGGYGPASNAS
;
A
#
# COMPACT_ATOMS: atom_id res chain seq x y z
N MET A 1 54.47 14.76 45.77
CA MET A 1 53.93 15.32 44.51
C MET A 1 53.49 14.13 43.67
N ARG A 2 52.17 13.96 43.47
CA ARG A 2 51.59 12.81 42.76
C ARG A 2 51.85 12.98 41.26
N LEU A 3 52.63 12.11 40.63
CA LEU A 3 52.66 12.01 39.17
C LEU A 3 51.61 10.99 38.73
N SER A 4 50.61 11.51 38.03
CA SER A 4 49.48 10.79 37.45
C SER A 4 49.94 9.92 36.28
N LEU A 5 49.64 8.61 36.32
CA LEU A 5 49.71 7.75 35.13
C LEU A 5 48.58 8.16 34.19
N CYS A 6 48.91 8.83 33.09
CA CYS A 6 48.00 8.94 31.95
C CYS A 6 47.99 7.60 31.20
N THR A 7 47.04 6.74 31.55
CA THR A 7 46.69 5.57 30.74
C THR A 7 45.98 6.05 29.48
N VAL A 8 46.67 6.02 28.34
CA VAL A 8 46.03 6.21 27.03
C VAL A 8 45.31 4.90 26.72
N ILE A 9 44.00 4.87 26.96
CA ILE A 9 43.14 3.79 26.46
C ILE A 9 42.94 4.07 24.98
N ALA A 10 43.64 3.33 24.12
CA ALA A 10 43.31 3.27 22.70
C ALA A 10 41.92 2.62 22.58
N ALA A 11 40.91 3.43 22.25
CA ALA A 11 39.61 2.92 21.90
C ALA A 11 39.75 2.10 20.61
N VAL A 12 39.62 0.78 20.72
CA VAL A 12 39.34 -0.08 19.57
C VAL A 12 37.95 0.33 19.11
N VAL A 13 37.87 1.04 17.98
CA VAL A 13 36.61 1.17 17.25
C VAL A 13 36.35 -0.24 16.72
N ALA A 14 35.49 -0.99 17.40
CA ALA A 14 34.92 -2.19 16.81
C ALA A 14 34.24 -1.74 15.53
N SER A 15 34.71 -2.26 14.40
CA SER A 15 34.02 -2.16 13.13
C SER A 15 32.56 -2.55 13.38
N VAL A 16 31.62 -1.65 13.07
CA VAL A 16 30.23 -2.04 12.90
C VAL A 16 30.24 -3.28 12.02
N ALA A 17 29.70 -4.39 12.52
CA ALA A 17 29.47 -5.55 11.68
C ALA A 17 28.66 -5.03 10.49
N SER A 18 29.15 -5.26 9.27
CA SER A 18 28.29 -5.18 8.09
C SER A 18 27.04 -5.99 8.44
N GLN A 19 25.87 -5.36 8.54
CA GLN A 19 24.66 -6.17 8.44
C GLN A 19 24.79 -6.89 7.10
N ASP A 20 24.71 -8.22 7.11
CA ASP A 20 24.66 -8.97 5.86
C ASP A 20 23.52 -8.39 5.02
N ALA A 21 23.77 -8.12 3.74
CA ALA A 21 22.78 -7.56 2.84
C ALA A 21 21.57 -8.50 2.70
N PRO A 22 20.33 -7.98 2.53
CA PRO A 22 19.16 -8.80 2.27
C PRO A 22 19.31 -9.80 1.14
N ASN A 23 18.85 -11.03 1.37
CA ASN A 23 18.77 -12.09 0.39
C ASN A 23 17.34 -12.16 -0.12
N ILE A 24 17.16 -11.85 -1.40
CA ILE A 24 15.87 -11.74 -2.07
C ILE A 24 15.73 -12.90 -3.04
N LEU A 25 14.67 -13.69 -2.89
CA LEU A 25 14.27 -14.67 -3.90
C LEU A 25 13.38 -13.97 -4.92
N ILE A 26 13.72 -14.07 -6.20
CA ILE A 26 12.95 -13.45 -7.28
C ILE A 26 12.55 -14.54 -8.28
N TYR A 27 11.26 -14.64 -8.56
CA TYR A 27 10.77 -15.49 -9.64
C TYR A 27 11.01 -14.85 -11.01
N GLY A 28 11.44 -15.63 -12.00
CA GLY A 28 11.54 -15.20 -13.39
C GLY A 28 12.97 -15.15 -13.91
N LEU A 29 13.37 -14.01 -14.48
CA LEU A 29 14.63 -13.84 -15.19
C LEU A 29 15.56 -12.85 -14.48
N ALA A 30 16.86 -13.10 -14.60
CA ALA A 30 17.87 -12.15 -14.17
C ALA A 30 17.77 -10.84 -14.95
N ASP A 31 18.10 -9.75 -14.28
CA ASP A 31 18.06 -8.37 -14.76
C ASP A 31 16.64 -7.86 -15.11
N SER A 32 15.60 -8.47 -14.52
CA SER A 32 14.27 -7.87 -14.44
C SER A 32 14.33 -6.48 -13.75
N VAL A 33 13.26 -5.69 -13.84
CA VAL A 33 13.23 -4.38 -13.19
C VAL A 33 13.37 -4.52 -11.67
N GLU A 34 12.69 -5.50 -11.09
CA GLU A 34 12.72 -5.82 -9.67
C GLU A 34 14.08 -6.35 -9.21
N ASP A 35 14.74 -7.19 -10.01
CA ASP A 35 16.11 -7.66 -9.72
C ASP A 35 17.11 -6.51 -9.76
N ARG A 36 17.00 -5.62 -10.75
CA ARG A 36 17.82 -4.39 -10.78
C ARG A 36 17.55 -3.49 -9.58
N ALA A 37 16.30 -3.28 -9.21
CA ALA A 37 15.94 -2.50 -8.03
C ALA A 37 16.52 -3.11 -6.73
N ALA A 38 16.42 -4.43 -6.55
CA ALA A 38 17.03 -5.14 -5.42
C ALA A 38 18.56 -4.97 -5.39
N LYS A 39 19.23 -5.12 -6.53
CA LYS A 39 20.69 -4.92 -6.66
C LYS A 39 21.10 -3.48 -6.37
N GLU A 40 20.33 -2.49 -6.84
CA GLU A 40 20.56 -1.06 -6.59
C GLU A 40 20.38 -0.69 -5.11
N LEU A 41 19.48 -1.38 -4.39
CA LEU A 41 19.35 -1.31 -2.93
C LEU A 41 20.50 -2.00 -2.17
N GLY A 42 21.41 -2.67 -2.89
CA GLY A 42 22.55 -3.38 -2.32
C GLY A 42 22.22 -4.78 -1.82
N TYR A 43 21.13 -5.39 -2.30
CA TYR A 43 20.68 -6.71 -1.87
C TYR A 43 21.30 -7.84 -2.71
N ASN A 44 21.43 -9.02 -2.11
CA ASN A 44 21.74 -10.25 -2.82
C ASN A 44 20.46 -10.81 -3.45
N THR A 45 20.53 -11.24 -4.70
CA THR A 45 19.37 -11.82 -5.42
C THR A 45 19.63 -13.26 -5.83
N THR A 46 18.64 -14.11 -5.62
CA THR A 46 18.56 -15.46 -6.18
C THR A 46 17.39 -15.50 -7.16
N ILE A 47 17.67 -15.83 -8.41
CA ILE A 47 16.64 -15.93 -9.45
C ILE A 47 16.24 -17.39 -9.65
N VAL A 48 14.95 -17.67 -9.66
CA VAL A 48 14.41 -19.02 -9.86
C VAL A 48 13.33 -19.03 -10.95
N GLY A 49 13.35 -20.07 -11.78
CA GLY A 49 12.26 -20.40 -12.71
C GLY A 49 11.34 -21.49 -12.17
N ASP A 50 10.35 -21.92 -12.96
CA ASP A 50 9.35 -22.92 -12.57
C ASP A 50 9.93 -24.20 -11.97
N ALA A 51 10.99 -24.73 -12.57
CA ALA A 51 11.59 -25.99 -12.14
C ALA A 51 12.26 -25.86 -10.76
N ASP A 52 12.98 -24.75 -10.53
CA ASP A 52 13.65 -24.51 -9.25
C ASP A 52 12.61 -24.19 -8.17
N TRP A 53 11.68 -23.27 -8.46
CA TRP A 53 10.57 -22.91 -7.56
C TRP A 53 9.76 -24.13 -7.12
N GLY A 54 9.39 -25.00 -8.07
CA GLY A 54 8.60 -26.20 -7.78
C GLY A 54 9.32 -27.25 -6.91
N ASN A 55 10.65 -27.15 -6.77
CA ASN A 55 11.44 -28.03 -5.90
C ASN A 55 11.73 -27.44 -4.51
N MET A 56 11.41 -26.16 -4.28
CA MET A 56 11.66 -25.50 -3.00
C MET A 56 10.69 -25.98 -1.93
N THR A 57 11.20 -26.12 -0.71
CA THR A 57 10.40 -26.37 0.50
C THR A 57 10.05 -25.06 1.19
N THR A 58 9.10 -25.11 2.12
CA THR A 58 8.80 -23.95 2.99
C THR A 58 10.03 -23.41 3.72
N LEU A 59 10.97 -24.29 4.12
CA LEU A 59 12.21 -23.85 4.76
C LEU A 59 13.17 -23.16 3.79
N ASP A 60 13.21 -23.59 2.53
CA ASP A 60 14.02 -22.91 1.51
C ASP A 60 13.48 -21.50 1.26
N PHE A 61 12.16 -21.35 1.17
CA PHE A 61 11.49 -20.04 1.06
C PHE A 61 11.75 -19.16 2.30
N ALA A 62 11.65 -19.72 3.51
CA ALA A 62 11.88 -19.00 4.76
C ALA A 62 13.35 -18.59 4.99
N GLY A 63 14.28 -19.09 4.18
CA GLY A 63 15.69 -18.70 4.21
C GLY A 63 15.97 -17.31 3.60
N TYR A 64 14.98 -16.72 2.93
CA TYR A 64 15.09 -15.40 2.30
C TYR A 64 14.43 -14.32 3.15
N ASP A 65 14.94 -13.09 3.03
CA ASP A 65 14.35 -11.93 3.69
C ASP A 65 13.08 -11.46 2.98
N ALA A 66 13.00 -11.67 1.66
CA ALA A 66 11.79 -11.45 0.89
C ALA A 66 11.69 -12.40 -0.30
N ILE A 67 10.44 -12.69 -0.67
CA ILE A 67 10.08 -13.35 -1.92
C ILE A 67 9.40 -12.31 -2.82
N VAL A 68 9.92 -12.18 -4.03
CA VAL A 68 9.43 -11.25 -5.05
C VAL A 68 8.87 -12.03 -6.22
N VAL A 69 7.58 -11.85 -6.46
CA VAL A 69 6.92 -12.20 -7.71
C VAL A 69 6.78 -10.89 -8.50
N PRO A 70 7.67 -10.64 -9.47
CA PRO A 70 7.73 -9.37 -10.17
C PRO A 70 6.50 -9.13 -11.04
N ASP A 71 6.38 -7.93 -11.57
CA ASP A 71 5.45 -7.64 -12.66
C ASP A 71 5.81 -8.48 -13.90
N LEU A 72 5.02 -9.53 -14.12
CA LEU A 72 5.21 -10.46 -15.23
C LEU A 72 4.76 -9.90 -16.58
N ASN A 73 4.29 -8.65 -16.63
CA ASN A 73 3.82 -7.97 -17.83
C ASN A 73 2.81 -8.81 -18.63
N THR A 74 1.78 -9.27 -17.93
CA THR A 74 0.82 -10.26 -18.42
C THR A 74 -0.61 -9.87 -18.07
N ASP A 75 -1.54 -10.31 -18.90
CA ASP A 75 -3.00 -10.29 -18.66
C ASP A 75 -3.56 -11.72 -18.51
N SER A 76 -2.66 -12.71 -18.35
CA SER A 76 -3.02 -14.12 -18.30
C SER A 76 -2.91 -14.68 -16.88
N LEU A 77 -4.03 -15.18 -16.35
CA LEU A 77 -4.06 -15.86 -15.05
C LEU A 77 -3.10 -17.04 -14.97
N THR A 78 -2.83 -17.72 -16.09
CA THR A 78 -1.90 -18.86 -16.12
C THR A 78 -0.46 -18.47 -15.82
N SER A 79 -0.10 -17.19 -15.92
CA SER A 79 1.23 -16.70 -15.50
C SER A 79 1.48 -16.85 -14.00
N LEU A 80 0.42 -17.01 -13.18
CA LEU A 80 0.53 -17.28 -11.74
C LEU A 80 0.33 -18.76 -11.39
N ASP A 81 0.27 -19.67 -12.37
CA ASP A 81 0.07 -21.11 -12.15
C ASP A 81 1.11 -21.71 -11.19
N PHE A 82 2.37 -21.28 -11.28
CA PHE A 82 3.44 -21.76 -10.41
C PHE A 82 3.17 -21.37 -8.94
N LEU A 83 2.67 -20.16 -8.72
CA LEU A 83 2.35 -19.61 -7.41
C LEU A 83 1.11 -20.32 -6.83
N GLU A 84 0.07 -20.50 -7.65
CA GLU A 84 -1.15 -21.19 -7.24
C GLU A 84 -0.89 -22.66 -6.87
N LYS A 85 -0.17 -23.40 -7.73
CA LYS A 85 0.12 -24.83 -7.51
C LYS A 85 0.98 -25.09 -6.28
N SER A 86 1.70 -24.08 -5.78
CA SER A 86 2.65 -24.21 -4.66
C SER A 86 2.28 -23.38 -3.42
N LYS A 87 1.09 -22.77 -3.36
CA LYS A 87 0.69 -21.89 -2.24
C LYS A 87 0.69 -22.54 -0.86
N ASP A 88 0.46 -23.84 -0.80
CA ASP A 88 0.58 -24.58 0.47
C ASP A 88 2.04 -24.73 0.94
N VAL A 89 3.02 -24.42 0.09
CA VAL A 89 4.47 -24.54 0.35
C VAL A 89 5.12 -23.17 0.60
N TRP A 90 4.92 -22.18 -0.29
CA TRP A 90 5.56 -20.87 -0.14
C TRP A 90 4.85 -19.97 0.88
N SER A 91 3.51 -19.96 0.91
CA SER A 91 2.77 -19.00 1.76
C SER A 91 3.07 -19.16 3.26
N PRO A 92 3.25 -20.38 3.82
CA PRO A 92 3.62 -20.51 5.23
C PRO A 92 5.00 -19.96 5.61
N ALA A 93 5.89 -19.71 4.64
CA ALA A 93 7.17 -19.06 4.89
C ALA A 93 7.01 -17.55 5.12
N ILE A 94 5.94 -16.95 4.56
CA ILE A 94 5.68 -15.52 4.68
C ILE A 94 5.21 -15.19 6.10
N THR A 95 6.05 -14.44 6.80
CA THR A 95 5.85 -14.05 8.20
C THR A 95 6.16 -12.59 8.46
N GLY A 96 6.61 -11.87 7.44
CA GLY A 96 6.91 -10.44 7.49
C GLY A 96 5.96 -9.61 6.62
N ASN A 97 6.44 -8.45 6.21
CA ASN A 97 5.70 -7.48 5.43
C ASN A 97 5.21 -8.03 4.08
N ILE A 98 3.99 -7.70 3.70
CA ILE A 98 3.40 -8.08 2.41
C ILE A 98 2.98 -6.81 1.67
N ILE A 99 3.29 -6.70 0.38
CA ILE A 99 2.72 -5.68 -0.50
C ILE A 99 2.19 -6.32 -1.78
N VAL A 100 0.97 -5.94 -2.15
CA VAL A 100 0.31 -6.38 -3.37
C VAL A 100 -0.13 -5.17 -4.19
N ILE A 101 0.18 -5.17 -5.48
CA ILE A 101 -0.06 -4.06 -6.40
C ILE A 101 -0.96 -4.51 -7.56
N GLY A 102 -2.10 -3.85 -7.72
CA GLY A 102 -3.04 -3.96 -8.84
C GLY A 102 -2.71 -3.00 -9.98
N GLY A 103 -1.62 -3.29 -10.70
CA GLY A 103 -1.13 -2.49 -11.82
C GLY A 103 0.15 -3.08 -12.39
N ASP A 104 0.68 -2.48 -13.45
CA ASP A 104 1.85 -2.97 -14.20
C ASP A 104 3.00 -1.94 -14.25
N PRO A 105 3.57 -1.56 -13.08
CA PRO A 105 4.60 -0.53 -13.01
C PRO A 105 5.82 -0.80 -13.91
N VAL A 106 6.11 -2.05 -14.29
CA VAL A 106 7.21 -2.35 -15.22
C VAL A 106 6.92 -1.84 -16.64
N ASN A 107 5.66 -1.89 -17.11
CA ASN A 107 5.29 -1.27 -18.38
C ASN A 107 5.39 0.25 -18.35
N HIS A 108 5.26 0.83 -17.16
CA HIS A 108 5.31 2.27 -16.93
C HIS A 108 6.66 2.76 -16.40
N ILE A 109 7.73 1.96 -16.51
CA ILE A 109 9.05 2.26 -15.92
C ILE A 109 9.73 3.55 -16.46
N SER A 110 9.24 4.09 -17.58
CA SER A 110 9.64 5.43 -18.06
C SER A 110 9.16 6.56 -17.14
N ASN A 111 8.12 6.32 -16.33
CA ASN A 111 7.69 7.20 -15.25
C ASN A 111 8.55 6.93 -14.02
N VAL A 112 9.14 8.00 -13.48
CA VAL A 112 10.02 7.91 -12.30
C VAL A 112 9.29 7.30 -11.09
N GLY A 113 8.01 7.61 -10.92
CA GLY A 113 7.19 7.07 -9.83
C GLY A 113 7.05 5.55 -9.86
N ALA A 114 7.00 4.94 -11.05
CA ALA A 114 6.92 3.47 -11.17
C ALA A 114 8.21 2.80 -10.68
N GLY A 115 9.38 3.36 -11.01
CA GLY A 115 10.67 2.84 -10.53
C GLY A 115 10.84 3.01 -9.01
N ILE A 116 10.38 4.14 -8.45
CA ILE A 116 10.38 4.36 -7.00
C ILE A 116 9.43 3.38 -6.31
N LEU A 117 8.22 3.16 -6.85
CA LEU A 117 7.26 2.20 -6.30
C LEU A 117 7.85 0.78 -6.23
N ILE A 118 8.47 0.31 -7.32
CA ILE A 118 9.11 -1.01 -7.36
C ILE A 118 10.23 -1.11 -6.31
N SER A 119 11.09 -0.09 -6.23
CA SER A 119 12.20 -0.08 -5.27
C SER A 119 11.70 -0.08 -3.82
N ASN A 120 10.66 0.70 -3.52
CA ASN A 120 10.07 0.75 -2.21
C ASN A 120 9.38 -0.57 -1.83
N ALA A 121 8.66 -1.20 -2.76
CA ALA A 121 7.99 -2.47 -2.53
C ALA A 121 9.01 -3.59 -2.19
N VAL A 122 10.11 -3.67 -2.94
CA VAL A 122 11.21 -4.62 -2.67
C VAL A 122 11.82 -4.35 -1.28
N ARG A 123 12.15 -3.09 -0.97
CA ARG A 123 12.69 -2.69 0.34
C ARG A 123 11.73 -3.02 1.48
N PHE A 124 10.45 -2.72 1.31
CA PHE A 124 9.41 -2.94 2.32
C PHE A 124 9.27 -4.43 2.64
N ALA A 125 9.22 -5.30 1.63
CA ALA A 125 9.17 -6.74 1.83
C ALA A 125 10.44 -7.28 2.55
N ALA A 126 11.61 -6.67 2.31
CA ALA A 126 12.88 -7.11 2.90
C ALA A 126 13.17 -6.59 4.33
N THR A 127 12.27 -5.79 4.92
CA THR A 127 12.55 -5.05 6.18
C THR A 127 12.57 -5.96 7.43
N GLY A 128 12.00 -7.16 7.35
CA GLY A 128 11.75 -8.08 8.46
C GLY A 128 12.95 -8.79 9.11
N ARG A 129 14.14 -8.18 9.12
CA ARG A 129 15.44 -8.77 9.50
C ARG A 129 15.66 -8.96 11.00
N SER A 130 14.79 -8.42 11.84
CA SER A 130 14.95 -8.39 13.30
C SER A 130 14.51 -9.72 13.92
N SER A 131 15.26 -10.24 14.90
CA SER A 131 15.00 -11.56 15.51
C SER A 131 13.59 -11.68 16.13
N PRO A 132 12.80 -12.72 15.77
CA PRO A 132 13.10 -13.76 14.78
C PRO A 132 13.01 -13.21 13.34
N SER A 133 13.99 -13.54 12.49
CA SER A 133 13.98 -13.15 11.08
C SER A 133 12.66 -13.58 10.43
N THR A 134 12.06 -12.67 9.68
CA THR A 134 10.83 -12.90 8.94
C THR A 134 11.09 -12.83 7.45
N THR A 135 10.24 -13.48 6.68
CA THR A 135 10.25 -13.42 5.20
C THR A 135 9.06 -12.60 4.74
N GLY A 136 9.30 -11.50 4.04
CA GLY A 136 8.23 -10.71 3.42
C GLY A 136 7.87 -11.17 2.01
N PHE A 137 6.83 -10.57 1.45
CA PHE A 137 6.29 -10.93 0.15
C PHE A 137 5.92 -9.69 -0.68
N TYR A 138 6.38 -9.65 -1.92
CA TYR A 138 6.02 -8.64 -2.91
C TYR A 138 5.39 -9.32 -4.13
N LEU A 139 4.16 -8.93 -4.45
CA LEU A 139 3.42 -9.42 -5.60
C LEU A 139 2.86 -8.26 -6.44
N VAL A 140 3.07 -8.33 -7.75
CA VAL A 140 2.39 -7.49 -8.72
C VAL A 140 1.43 -8.34 -9.53
N LEU A 141 0.17 -7.91 -9.63
CA LEU A 141 -0.85 -8.62 -10.39
C LEU A 141 -0.86 -8.21 -11.88
N SER A 142 -0.11 -7.17 -12.25
CA SER A 142 0.05 -6.68 -13.62
C SER A 142 -1.29 -6.20 -14.18
N ARG A 143 -1.92 -7.07 -14.98
CA ARG A 143 -3.16 -6.81 -15.71
C ARG A 143 -4.04 -8.06 -15.74
N ILE A 144 -3.79 -9.02 -14.86
CA ILE A 144 -4.37 -10.36 -14.92
C ILE A 144 -5.90 -10.34 -14.85
N TYR A 145 -6.46 -9.40 -14.10
CA TYR A 145 -7.89 -9.26 -13.86
C TYR A 145 -8.46 -7.98 -14.47
N ASN A 146 -7.73 -7.28 -15.35
CA ASN A 146 -8.14 -5.98 -15.91
C ASN A 146 -9.44 -6.02 -16.74
N ASN A 147 -9.85 -7.19 -17.23
CA ASN A 147 -11.01 -7.37 -18.12
C ASN A 147 -12.18 -8.11 -17.44
N VAL A 148 -12.19 -8.23 -16.12
CA VAL A 148 -13.27 -8.88 -15.35
C VAL A 148 -13.91 -7.90 -14.37
N ASP A 149 -15.22 -8.01 -14.16
CA ASP A 149 -15.93 -7.13 -13.22
C ASP A 149 -15.52 -7.41 -11.78
N ASN A 150 -15.43 -8.68 -11.40
CA ASN A 150 -14.93 -9.15 -10.11
C ASN A 150 -14.34 -10.57 -10.27
N ALA A 151 -13.28 -10.89 -9.53
CA ALA A 151 -12.70 -12.22 -9.43
C ALA A 151 -12.06 -12.47 -8.06
N THR A 152 -11.90 -13.73 -7.68
CA THR A 152 -11.10 -14.12 -6.51
C THR A 152 -9.61 -14.13 -6.88
N VAL A 153 -8.75 -13.68 -5.96
CA VAL A 153 -7.30 -13.80 -6.10
C VAL A 153 -6.83 -15.05 -5.37
N ASP A 154 -7.07 -16.22 -5.97
CA ASP A 154 -6.89 -17.53 -5.32
C ASP A 154 -5.46 -17.79 -4.83
N VAL A 155 -4.46 -17.20 -5.47
CA VAL A 155 -3.05 -17.31 -5.06
C VAL A 155 -2.79 -16.72 -3.67
N LEU A 156 -3.63 -15.78 -3.22
CA LEU A 156 -3.53 -15.15 -1.90
C LEU A 156 -4.42 -15.81 -0.85
N SER A 157 -5.14 -16.90 -1.18
CA SER A 157 -6.14 -17.49 -0.29
C SER A 157 -5.61 -18.00 1.05
N ARG A 158 -4.28 -18.15 1.20
CA ARG A 158 -3.62 -18.49 2.47
C ARG A 158 -3.51 -17.31 3.44
N PHE A 159 -3.67 -16.07 2.94
CA PHE A 159 -3.69 -14.84 3.73
C PHE A 159 -5.11 -14.31 3.97
N GLY A 160 -6.11 -14.84 3.26
CA GLY A 160 -7.52 -14.54 3.44
C GLY A 160 -8.25 -14.43 2.09
N ASP A 161 -9.47 -13.93 2.12
CA ASP A 161 -10.28 -13.76 0.91
C ASP A 161 -10.02 -12.41 0.27
N PHE A 162 -9.65 -12.42 -1.01
CA PHE A 162 -9.40 -11.22 -1.81
C PHE A 162 -10.32 -11.23 -3.02
N ILE A 163 -11.05 -10.13 -3.20
CA ILE A 163 -11.83 -9.88 -4.40
C ILE A 163 -11.20 -8.71 -5.13
N ILE A 164 -10.80 -8.96 -6.37
CA ILE A 164 -10.27 -7.95 -7.27
C ILE A 164 -11.30 -7.61 -8.34
N ARG A 165 -11.22 -6.39 -8.84
CA ARG A 165 -12.06 -5.81 -9.88
C ARG A 165 -11.18 -5.19 -10.95
N GLY A 166 -11.42 -5.54 -12.19
CA GLY A 166 -10.94 -4.82 -13.36
C GLY A 166 -12.04 -3.97 -13.97
N ASN A 167 -12.06 -3.90 -15.31
CA ASN A 167 -12.97 -3.07 -16.10
C ASN A 167 -13.04 -1.62 -15.56
N LEU A 168 -11.88 -1.09 -15.16
CA LEU A 168 -11.72 0.25 -14.60
C LEU A 168 -11.47 1.32 -15.67
N ASP A 169 -11.63 0.98 -16.95
CA ASP A 169 -11.39 1.85 -18.10
C ASP A 169 -10.02 2.53 -18.08
N CYS A 170 -9.00 1.81 -17.62
CA CYS A 170 -7.61 2.27 -17.60
C CYS A 170 -7.45 3.56 -16.78
N TYR A 171 -7.71 3.43 -15.48
CA TYR A 171 -7.86 4.58 -14.58
C TYR A 171 -6.51 5.23 -14.27
N ASP A 172 -6.49 6.56 -14.14
CA ASP A 172 -5.23 7.32 -14.17
C ASP A 172 -5.08 8.35 -13.05
N LYS A 173 -5.99 8.32 -12.08
CA LYS A 173 -6.01 9.20 -10.90
C LYS A 173 -5.80 8.37 -9.63
N ALA A 174 -4.54 8.23 -9.22
CA ALA A 174 -4.19 7.61 -7.96
C ALA A 174 -4.21 8.63 -6.81
N HIS A 175 -4.54 8.17 -5.61
CA HIS A 175 -4.44 8.96 -4.38
C HIS A 175 -3.88 8.11 -3.26
N LEU A 176 -2.87 8.62 -2.55
CA LEU A 176 -2.32 7.95 -1.38
C LEU A 176 -3.24 8.18 -0.18
N VAL A 177 -3.61 7.10 0.50
CA VAL A 177 -4.54 7.11 1.64
C VAL A 177 -3.90 6.64 2.94
N ALA A 178 -2.61 6.29 2.89
CA ALA A 178 -1.82 5.96 4.06
C ALA A 178 -0.35 6.32 3.84
N SER A 179 0.33 6.66 4.93
CA SER A 179 1.79 6.77 4.96
C SER A 179 2.41 5.39 5.22
N SER A 180 3.40 5.00 4.42
CA SER A 180 4.10 3.73 4.60
C SER A 180 5.52 3.83 4.04
N PRO A 181 6.52 3.14 4.62
CA PRO A 181 7.83 2.99 3.98
C PRO A 181 7.74 2.40 2.56
N ALA A 182 6.67 1.66 2.25
CA ALA A 182 6.39 1.17 0.90
C ALA A 182 6.02 2.29 -0.10
N LEU A 183 5.63 3.46 0.38
CA LEU A 183 5.29 4.64 -0.42
C LEU A 183 6.23 5.83 -0.19
N ASP A 184 7.34 5.62 0.50
CA ASP A 184 8.32 6.65 0.82
C ASP A 184 8.76 7.44 -0.43
N SER A 185 8.71 8.78 -0.34
CA SER A 185 9.00 9.71 -1.45
C SER A 185 8.06 9.63 -2.67
N LEU A 186 6.95 8.90 -2.59
CA LEU A 186 5.85 8.95 -3.56
C LEU A 186 4.78 9.96 -3.13
N ASN A 187 4.00 10.41 -4.10
CA ASN A 187 2.80 11.22 -3.92
C ASN A 187 1.80 10.91 -5.04
N ASP A 188 0.62 11.51 -5.00
CA ASP A 188 -0.44 11.29 -6.00
C ASP A 188 0.04 11.51 -7.43
N THR A 189 0.85 12.56 -7.64
CA THR A 189 1.38 12.88 -8.97
C THR A 189 2.36 11.81 -9.45
N ALA A 190 3.17 11.24 -8.56
CA ALA A 190 4.11 10.19 -8.91
C ALA A 190 3.39 8.90 -9.33
N LEU A 191 2.21 8.62 -8.79
CA LEU A 191 1.40 7.43 -9.07
C LEU A 191 0.26 7.66 -10.09
N SER A 192 0.13 8.86 -10.64
CA SER A 192 -0.95 9.22 -11.58
C SER A 192 -0.41 9.56 -12.96
N ASN A 193 -1.32 9.63 -13.94
CA ASN A 193 -1.05 10.03 -15.32
C ASN A 193 -0.01 9.17 -16.04
N TRP A 194 0.02 7.87 -15.74
CA TRP A 194 0.87 6.92 -16.46
C TRP A 194 0.27 6.49 -17.81
N ALA A 195 -0.84 7.11 -18.24
CA ALA A 195 -1.77 6.68 -19.28
C ALA A 195 -2.65 5.49 -18.88
N CYS A 196 -2.24 4.72 -17.86
CA CYS A 196 -2.98 3.63 -17.24
C CYS A 196 -2.40 3.29 -15.86
N SER A 197 -2.63 4.14 -14.87
CA SER A 197 -2.00 4.01 -13.55
C SER A 197 -2.58 2.85 -12.74
N VAL A 198 -3.86 2.53 -12.93
CA VAL A 198 -4.58 1.46 -12.24
C VAL A 198 -5.29 0.58 -13.26
N HIS A 199 -4.91 -0.70 -13.28
CA HIS A 199 -5.50 -1.71 -14.16
C HIS A 199 -6.59 -2.53 -13.48
N GLU A 200 -6.44 -2.69 -12.17
CA GLU A 200 -7.28 -3.54 -11.33
C GLU A 200 -7.14 -3.11 -9.87
N ALA A 201 -8.21 -3.28 -9.09
CA ALA A 201 -8.27 -2.79 -7.72
C ALA A 201 -9.05 -3.77 -6.84
N PHE A 202 -8.74 -3.79 -5.54
CA PHE A 202 -9.35 -4.67 -4.57
C PHE A 202 -10.72 -4.16 -4.15
N ALA A 203 -11.75 -4.91 -4.50
CA ALA A 203 -13.11 -4.68 -4.02
C ALA A 203 -13.31 -5.20 -2.58
N SER A 204 -12.51 -6.19 -2.16
CA SER A 204 -12.48 -6.69 -0.78
C SER A 204 -11.14 -7.34 -0.49
N TYR A 205 -10.67 -7.21 0.74
CA TYR A 205 -9.47 -7.85 1.29
C TYR A 205 -9.62 -7.98 2.81
N PRO A 206 -8.83 -8.85 3.47
CA PRO A 206 -8.88 -8.99 4.92
C PRO A 206 -8.41 -7.71 5.60
N THR A 207 -9.28 -7.02 6.33
CA THR A 207 -8.95 -5.82 7.13
C THR A 207 -8.80 -6.10 8.62
N THR A 208 -8.97 -7.36 9.02
CA THR A 208 -8.87 -7.81 10.42
C THR A 208 -8.30 -9.22 10.47
N GLY A 209 -7.80 -9.62 11.63
CA GLY A 209 -7.25 -10.95 11.88
C GLY A 209 -5.73 -10.94 11.97
N ARG A 210 -5.11 -12.13 11.88
CA ARG A 210 -3.66 -12.27 12.07
C ARG A 210 -2.85 -11.66 10.93
N ILE A 211 -3.35 -11.78 9.71
CA ILE A 211 -2.78 -11.17 8.51
C ILE A 211 -3.90 -10.28 7.96
N ASP A 212 -3.85 -9.02 8.31
CA ASP A 212 -4.71 -7.96 7.82
C ASP A 212 -3.96 -7.10 6.80
N PHE A 213 -4.73 -6.36 6.00
CA PHE A 213 -4.23 -5.49 4.96
C PHE A 213 -4.87 -4.12 5.10
N GLN A 214 -4.07 -3.10 4.80
CA GLN A 214 -4.53 -1.72 4.64
C GLN A 214 -4.34 -1.25 3.21
N ALA A 215 -5.21 -0.35 2.77
CA ALA A 215 -4.99 0.39 1.53
C ALA A 215 -3.85 1.39 1.73
N LEU A 216 -2.96 1.46 0.74
CA LEU A 216 -1.89 2.45 0.67
C LEU A 216 -2.22 3.51 -0.38
N ALA A 217 -2.82 3.09 -1.50
CA ALA A 217 -3.28 3.99 -2.56
C ALA A 217 -4.57 3.47 -3.21
N ILE A 218 -5.40 4.40 -3.66
CA ILE A 218 -6.69 4.15 -4.29
C ILE A 218 -6.76 4.71 -5.70
N ALA A 219 -7.57 4.10 -6.55
CA ALA A 219 -8.18 4.73 -7.71
C ALA A 219 -9.26 5.70 -7.21
N GLN A 220 -8.86 6.96 -6.99
CA GLN A 220 -9.72 7.98 -6.37
C GLN A 220 -10.93 8.29 -7.24
N ASP A 221 -12.11 8.55 -6.67
CA ASP A 221 -13.38 8.86 -7.34
C ASP A 221 -13.97 7.73 -8.21
N VAL A 222 -13.40 6.53 -8.18
CA VAL A 222 -14.09 5.35 -8.72
C VAL A 222 -15.15 4.91 -7.71
N LEU A 223 -16.42 5.06 -8.06
CA LEU A 223 -17.58 4.84 -7.18
C LEU A 223 -18.40 3.62 -7.61
N VAL A 224 -17.87 2.45 -7.31
CA VAL A 224 -18.48 1.14 -7.61
C VAL A 224 -18.42 0.19 -6.41
N ASP A 225 -18.95 -1.02 -6.54
CA ASP A 225 -18.85 -2.01 -5.45
C ASP A 225 -17.40 -2.25 -5.04
N GLY A 226 -17.13 -2.15 -3.74
CA GLY A 226 -15.80 -2.23 -3.15
C GLY A 226 -15.11 -0.88 -2.91
N SER A 227 -15.72 0.23 -3.35
CA SER A 227 -15.20 1.57 -3.05
C SER A 227 -15.33 1.87 -1.57
N GLN A 228 -14.32 2.54 -1.02
CA GLN A 228 -14.19 2.84 0.39
C GLN A 228 -13.97 4.34 0.57
N GLU A 229 -14.44 4.89 1.68
CA GLU A 229 -14.11 6.23 2.16
C GLU A 229 -12.92 6.13 3.13
N PHE A 230 -11.93 6.99 2.94
CA PHE A 230 -10.73 7.08 3.77
C PHE A 230 -10.83 8.35 4.61
N GLY A 231 -10.11 8.40 5.74
CA GLY A 231 -10.39 9.46 6.71
C GLY A 231 -9.91 10.86 6.28
N ASP A 232 -9.10 10.98 5.22
CA ASP A 232 -8.83 12.26 4.54
C ASP A 232 -10.04 12.76 3.70
N GLY A 233 -11.15 12.01 3.71
CA GLY A 233 -12.39 12.27 2.99
C GLY A 233 -12.37 11.83 1.53
N SER A 234 -11.28 11.22 1.07
CA SER A 234 -11.21 10.65 -0.26
C SER A 234 -12.02 9.36 -0.34
N VAL A 235 -12.54 9.07 -1.55
CA VAL A 235 -13.29 7.84 -1.82
C VAL A 235 -12.73 7.20 -3.06
N GLY A 236 -12.64 5.87 -3.09
CA GLY A 236 -12.20 5.14 -4.27
C GLY A 236 -11.94 3.66 -4.03
N LEU A 237 -11.37 2.98 -5.02
CA LEU A 237 -11.00 1.56 -4.92
C LEU A 237 -9.52 1.39 -4.57
N PRO A 238 -9.17 0.67 -3.49
CA PRO A 238 -7.78 0.34 -3.17
C PRO A 238 -7.10 -0.46 -4.28
N TYR A 239 -5.92 -0.08 -4.73
CA TYR A 239 -5.16 -0.87 -5.72
C TYR A 239 -3.73 -1.19 -5.27
N ILE A 240 -3.24 -0.51 -4.23
CA ILE A 240 -2.02 -0.90 -3.52
C ILE A 240 -2.43 -1.22 -2.09
N ILE A 241 -2.17 -2.44 -1.64
CA ILE A 241 -2.47 -2.87 -0.27
C ILE A 241 -1.24 -3.49 0.39
N SER A 242 -1.16 -3.42 1.72
CA SER A 242 -0.05 -4.02 2.46
C SER A 242 -0.42 -4.59 3.82
N HIS A 243 0.31 -5.62 4.24
CA HIS A 243 0.42 -6.10 5.62
C HIS A 243 1.77 -5.69 6.21
N GLY A 244 1.82 -5.40 7.52
CA GLY A 244 3.07 -5.05 8.22
C GLY A 244 3.50 -3.59 8.05
N ALA A 245 2.62 -2.74 7.56
CA ALA A 245 2.77 -1.28 7.64
C ALA A 245 2.34 -0.73 9.02
N THR A 246 1.80 -1.60 9.88
CA THR A 246 1.42 -1.32 11.27
C THR A 246 2.62 -1.50 12.21
N PRO A 247 2.95 -0.49 13.03
CA PRO A 247 3.95 -0.59 14.09
C PRO A 247 3.60 -1.68 15.12
N ALA A 248 4.61 -2.32 15.72
CA ALA A 248 4.44 -3.53 16.55
C ALA A 248 3.71 -3.33 17.90
N ALA A 249 3.23 -2.13 18.22
CA ALA A 249 2.54 -1.79 19.46
C ALA A 249 1.18 -1.11 19.24
N CYS A 250 0.73 -1.04 17.99
CA CYS A 250 -0.41 -0.22 17.66
C CYS A 250 -1.69 -0.57 18.42
N GLY A 251 -2.29 0.45 19.03
CA GLY A 251 -3.51 0.39 19.82
C GLY A 251 -3.28 0.00 21.28
N ASP A 252 -2.05 0.14 21.81
CA ASP A 252 -1.71 -0.19 23.19
C ASP A 252 -1.77 1.00 24.16
N GLY A 253 -2.05 2.19 23.63
CA GLY A 253 -2.17 3.47 24.32
C GLY A 253 -0.84 4.21 24.43
N GLN A 254 0.22 3.73 23.79
CA GLN A 254 1.53 4.36 23.76
C GLN A 254 1.98 4.62 22.33
N TRP A 255 2.00 5.90 21.99
CA TRP A 255 2.56 6.33 20.71
C TRP A 255 4.08 6.12 20.64
N ASP A 256 4.49 5.22 19.74
CA ASP A 256 5.89 4.91 19.46
C ASP A 256 6.31 5.43 18.06
N GLU A 257 6.75 6.69 18.02
CA GLU A 257 7.26 7.36 16.80
C GLU A 257 8.37 6.55 16.11
N LEU A 258 9.25 5.88 16.89
CA LEU A 258 10.35 5.07 16.37
C LEU A 258 9.89 3.83 15.60
N TYR A 259 8.68 3.33 15.89
CA TYR A 259 8.07 2.21 15.17
C TYR A 259 7.17 2.67 14.01
N GLY A 260 7.01 3.99 13.81
CA GLY A 260 6.30 4.56 12.67
C GLY A 260 4.82 4.88 12.93
N GLU A 261 4.40 4.91 14.20
CA GLU A 261 3.06 5.31 14.58
C GLU A 261 2.87 6.80 14.33
N GLU A 262 1.72 7.19 13.79
CA GLU A 262 1.27 8.57 13.72
C GLU A 262 0.36 8.94 14.89
N CYS A 263 -0.29 7.94 15.45
CA CYS A 263 -1.18 8.02 16.60
C CYS A 263 -1.22 6.69 17.33
N ASP A 264 -1.67 6.71 18.58
CA ASP A 264 -2.13 5.52 19.29
C ASP A 264 -3.25 5.96 20.26
N ASP A 265 -4.47 5.50 20.02
CA ASP A 265 -5.63 5.88 20.84
C ASP A 265 -6.03 4.81 21.86
N GLY A 266 -5.17 3.80 22.06
CA GLY A 266 -5.40 2.71 23.00
C GLY A 266 -6.35 1.63 22.50
N ASN A 267 -6.63 1.61 21.20
CA ASN A 267 -7.35 0.50 20.61
C ASN A 267 -7.04 0.30 19.11
N ALA A 268 -7.61 -0.75 18.51
CA ALA A 268 -7.42 -1.10 17.10
C ALA A 268 -8.73 -1.05 16.31
N SER A 269 -9.69 -0.23 16.76
CA SER A 269 -10.89 0.05 15.99
C SER A 269 -10.55 1.04 14.88
N ASN A 270 -11.35 1.02 13.82
CA ASN A 270 -11.32 2.08 12.82
C ASN A 270 -12.54 2.97 13.05
N GLY A 271 -12.45 4.23 12.62
CA GLY A 271 -13.50 5.25 12.66
C GLY A 271 -13.52 6.10 13.94
N ASP A 272 -12.51 6.00 14.79
CA ASP A 272 -12.31 6.78 16.02
C ASP A 272 -11.13 7.76 15.93
N GLY A 273 -10.53 7.91 14.75
CA GLY A 273 -9.51 8.92 14.45
C GLY A 273 -8.09 8.36 14.35
N CYS A 274 -7.80 7.23 15.00
CA CYS A 274 -6.56 6.49 14.81
C CYS A 274 -6.88 5.10 14.26
N SER A 275 -6.38 4.78 13.07
CA SER A 275 -6.69 3.49 12.45
C SER A 275 -6.12 2.34 13.27
N SER A 276 -6.60 1.13 12.99
CA SER A 276 -6.03 -0.12 13.49
C SER A 276 -4.56 -0.37 13.08
N SER A 277 -3.98 0.54 12.29
CA SER A 277 -2.59 0.55 11.88
C SER A 277 -1.78 1.74 12.40
N CYS A 278 -2.35 2.50 13.34
CA CYS A 278 -1.73 3.64 14.00
C CYS A 278 -1.36 4.74 13.02
N LYS A 279 -2.29 4.94 12.07
CA LYS A 279 -2.29 6.03 11.11
C LYS A 279 -3.45 6.96 11.42
N CYS A 280 -3.21 8.24 11.28
CA CYS A 280 -4.29 9.19 11.47
C CYS A 280 -5.28 9.03 10.35
N GLU A 281 -6.52 8.70 10.70
CA GLU A 281 -7.56 8.49 9.70
C GLU A 281 -7.73 9.78 8.90
N SER A 282 -7.68 10.95 9.57
CA SER A 282 -7.71 12.28 8.94
C SER A 282 -6.52 12.62 8.03
N GLY A 283 -5.47 11.79 8.01
CA GLY A 283 -4.20 12.07 7.32
C GLY A 283 -3.38 13.18 7.97
N MET A 284 -3.77 13.69 9.15
CA MET A 284 -3.14 14.84 9.81
C MET A 284 -2.63 14.48 11.22
N PRO A 285 -1.39 13.98 11.35
CA PRO A 285 -0.77 13.74 12.66
C PRO A 285 -0.28 15.03 13.32
N ASN A 286 -0.54 15.19 14.62
CA ASN A 286 -0.04 16.33 15.42
C ASN A 286 1.45 16.22 15.80
N GLY A 287 2.06 15.04 15.61
CA GLY A 287 3.43 14.76 16.05
C GLY A 287 3.56 14.57 17.56
N ASP A 288 2.46 14.23 18.24
CA ASP A 288 2.41 13.93 19.67
C ASP A 288 1.62 12.64 19.99
N GLY A 289 1.36 11.81 18.97
CA GLY A 289 0.58 10.58 19.10
C GLY A 289 -0.93 10.76 19.00
N THR A 290 -1.39 11.97 18.65
CA THR A 290 -2.81 12.25 18.39
C THR A 290 -3.03 12.72 16.96
N CYS A 291 -4.26 12.56 16.49
CA CYS A 291 -4.71 13.01 15.18
C CYS A 291 -5.51 14.30 15.26
N GLU A 292 -5.36 15.16 14.27
CA GLU A 292 -6.30 16.27 14.10
C GLU A 292 -7.66 15.71 13.69
N GLU A 293 -8.72 16.11 14.39
CA GLU A 293 -10.07 15.89 13.86
C GLU A 293 -10.23 16.70 12.58
N PRO A 294 -10.83 16.14 11.50
CA PRO A 294 -11.17 16.93 10.33
C PRO A 294 -12.02 18.11 10.79
N PRO A 295 -11.82 19.32 10.23
CA PRO A 295 -12.50 20.51 10.71
C PRO A 295 -14.01 20.26 10.70
N SER A 296 -14.57 20.05 11.89
CA SER A 296 -15.97 19.69 12.01
C SER A 296 -16.79 20.77 11.30
N SER A 297 -17.69 20.36 10.43
CA SER A 297 -18.68 21.21 9.77
C SER A 297 -19.68 21.85 10.74
N SER A 298 -19.35 21.93 12.04
CA SER A 298 -20.15 22.48 13.12
C SER A 298 -20.09 24.02 13.23
N GLY A 299 -19.35 24.70 12.35
CA GLY A 299 -19.23 26.16 12.32
C GLY A 299 -20.16 26.90 11.35
N TYR A 300 -20.78 26.23 10.37
CA TYR A 300 -21.79 26.85 9.52
C TYR A 300 -23.16 26.67 10.16
N GLY A 301 -23.59 27.68 10.92
CA GLY A 301 -25.02 27.92 11.09
C GLY A 301 -25.69 27.91 9.71
N PRO A 302 -26.98 27.51 9.60
CA PRO A 302 -27.66 27.46 8.32
C PRO A 302 -27.40 28.77 7.58
N PRO A 303 -27.05 28.74 6.27
CA PRO A 303 -26.89 29.96 5.51
C PRO A 303 -28.14 30.83 5.75
N PRO A 304 -28.01 32.16 5.91
CA PRO A 304 -29.17 33.02 6.11
C PRO A 304 -30.18 32.64 5.05
N SER A 305 -31.36 32.22 5.50
CA SER A 305 -32.41 31.75 4.62
C SER A 305 -32.58 32.78 3.53
N CYS A 306 -32.33 32.38 2.29
CA CYS A 306 -32.69 33.19 1.13
C CYS A 306 -34.12 33.67 1.37
N PRO A 307 -34.40 34.98 1.34
CA PRO A 307 -35.76 35.47 1.48
C PRO A 307 -36.59 34.70 0.46
N LYS A 308 -37.61 33.99 0.93
CA LYS A 308 -38.59 33.38 0.03
C LYS A 308 -39.05 34.49 -0.90
N GLU A 309 -38.72 34.39 -2.19
CA GLU A 309 -39.36 35.22 -3.19
C GLU A 309 -40.86 35.02 -3.00
N THR A 310 -41.51 36.08 -2.50
CA THR A 310 -42.95 36.15 -2.49
C THR A 310 -43.37 36.09 -3.95
N HIS A 311 -43.98 34.97 -4.35
CA HIS A 311 -44.71 34.84 -5.60
C HIS A 311 -45.55 36.11 -5.81
N ARG A 312 -45.17 36.93 -6.79
CA ARG A 312 -46.07 37.92 -7.36
C ARG A 312 -47.12 37.16 -8.16
N PRO A 313 -48.43 37.38 -7.91
CA PRO A 313 -49.46 36.73 -8.71
C PRO A 313 -49.37 37.22 -10.16
N ALA A 314 -49.47 36.28 -11.09
CA ALA A 314 -49.56 36.55 -12.52
C ALA A 314 -50.74 37.50 -12.81
N GLY A 315 -50.43 38.74 -13.16
CA GLY A 315 -51.39 39.71 -13.68
C GLY A 315 -51.79 39.33 -15.11
N GLY A 316 -53.09 39.40 -15.39
CA GLY A 316 -53.71 38.84 -16.57
C GLY A 316 -53.39 39.56 -17.88
N TYR A 317 -53.42 38.78 -18.97
CA TYR A 317 -53.49 39.27 -20.33
C TYR A 317 -54.93 39.69 -20.66
N GLY A 318 -55.12 40.98 -20.94
CA GLY A 318 -56.28 41.56 -21.62
C GLY A 318 -55.88 42.08 -23.01
N PRO A 319 -56.82 42.20 -23.96
CA PRO A 319 -56.54 42.06 -25.40
C PRO A 319 -56.01 43.35 -26.05
N ALA A 320 -55.17 43.16 -27.08
CA ALA A 320 -54.75 44.21 -27.99
C ALA A 320 -55.92 44.65 -28.89
N SER A 321 -56.20 45.95 -28.88
CA SER A 321 -57.07 46.62 -29.84
C SER A 321 -56.25 47.02 -31.07
N ASN A 322 -56.76 46.64 -32.25
CA ASN A 322 -56.28 47.17 -33.54
C ASN A 322 -56.99 48.50 -33.82
N ALA A 323 -56.23 49.55 -34.05
CA ALA A 323 -56.69 50.77 -34.73
C ALA A 323 -55.50 51.41 -35.47
N SER A 324 -55.47 51.21 -36.79
CA SER A 324 -55.04 52.14 -37.86
C SER A 324 -55.25 51.46 -39.20
#